data_AF-A0A7M7TEJ5-F1
#
_entry.id   AF-A0A7M7TEJ5-F1
#
_cell.length_a   1.000
_cell.length_b   1.000
_cell.length_c   1.000
_cell.angle_alpha   90.00
_cell.angle_beta   90.00
_cell.angle_gamma   90.00
#
_symmetry.space_group_name_H-M   'P 1'
#
loop_
_entity.id
_entity.type
_entity.pdbx_description
1 polymer ?
#
loop_
_entity_poly.entity_id
_entity_poly.type
_entity_poly.pdbx_seq_one_letter_code
_entity_poly.pdbx_strand_id
1 'polypeptide(L)'
;MMRYMCYEELCQKMMFIFLLCIHSEIAFSFRGPHHPRSSISHHHYSPQSEIKLTQDDELLHDTLHLTEDLGPLAEQLDITHMAEQEIDFHYFKLHDMDNNTKLDGLEILNAIQHTLHDHSYESFSNETSDAEDKELIENKLPWIVAEQEKREQE
;
A
#
# COMPACT_ATOMS: atom_id res chain seq x y z
N MET A 1 -40.45 3.66 42.61
CA MET A 1 -39.64 2.51 42.15
C MET A 1 -39.77 2.25 40.65
N MET A 2 -40.97 2.30 40.03
CA MET A 2 -41.15 2.02 38.59
C MET A 2 -40.42 2.98 37.61
N ARG A 3 -40.18 4.25 37.99
CA ARG A 3 -39.48 5.21 37.09
C ARG A 3 -37.97 4.93 36.95
N TYR A 4 -37.35 4.32 37.95
CA TYR A 4 -35.92 3.98 37.93
C TYR A 4 -35.62 2.75 37.07
N MET A 5 -36.54 1.77 37.07
CA MET A 5 -36.43 0.57 36.22
C MET A 5 -36.53 0.87 34.73
N CYS A 6 -37.27 1.94 34.37
CA CYS A 6 -37.33 2.43 32.99
C CYS A 6 -36.00 3.06 32.56
N TYR A 7 -35.29 3.71 33.48
CA TYR A 7 -34.00 4.35 33.20
C TYR A 7 -32.88 3.32 32.98
N GLU A 8 -32.82 2.24 33.76
CA GLU A 8 -31.86 1.13 33.56
C GLU A 8 -32.03 0.47 32.19
N GLU A 9 -33.28 0.15 31.82
CA GLU A 9 -33.63 -0.42 30.50
C GLU A 9 -33.31 0.54 29.34
N LEU A 10 -33.51 1.85 29.53
CA LEU A 10 -33.14 2.87 28.55
C LEU A 10 -31.63 3.02 28.44
N CYS A 11 -30.91 3.03 29.56
CA CYS A 11 -29.45 3.16 29.60
C CYS A 11 -28.79 1.96 28.91
N GLN A 12 -29.29 0.75 29.16
CA GLN A 12 -28.77 -0.47 28.56
C GLN A 12 -29.02 -0.52 27.04
N LYS A 13 -30.19 -0.06 26.58
CA LYS A 13 -30.49 0.08 25.15
C LYS A 13 -29.63 1.15 24.48
N MET A 14 -29.41 2.29 25.16
CA MET A 14 -28.50 3.32 24.66
C MET A 14 -27.06 2.81 24.58
N MET A 15 -26.57 2.08 25.59
CA MET A 15 -25.23 1.49 25.60
C MET A 15 -25.05 0.47 24.48
N PHE A 16 -26.06 -0.36 24.19
CA PHE A 16 -26.04 -1.29 23.05
C PHE A 16 -25.99 -0.57 21.70
N ILE A 17 -26.73 0.53 21.54
CA ILE A 17 -26.69 1.35 20.32
C ILE A 17 -25.30 1.98 20.13
N PHE A 18 -24.69 2.52 21.19
CA PHE A 18 -23.32 3.05 21.14
C PHE A 18 -22.31 1.97 20.74
N LEU A 19 -22.43 0.76 21.30
CA LEU A 19 -21.55 -0.36 20.92
C LEU A 19 -21.75 -0.74 19.45
N LEU A 20 -22.98 -0.82 18.95
CA LEU A 20 -23.25 -1.11 17.53
C LEU A 20 -22.70 -0.03 16.59
N CYS A 21 -22.78 1.25 16.96
CA CYS A 21 -22.18 2.34 16.19
C CYS A 21 -20.64 2.19 16.11
N ILE A 22 -19.97 1.83 17.21
CA ILE A 22 -18.52 1.62 17.24
C ILE A 22 -18.10 0.42 16.37
N HIS A 23 -18.92 -0.64 16.30
CA HIS A 23 -18.63 -1.80 15.42
C HIS A 23 -18.89 -1.51 13.95
N SER A 24 -19.76 -0.55 13.61
CA SER A 24 -20.09 -0.21 12.22
C SER A 24 -19.01 0.61 11.49
N GLU A 25 -18.04 1.17 12.22
CA GLU A 25 -16.99 2.01 11.65
C GLU A 25 -15.74 1.22 11.19
N ILE A 26 -15.66 -0.09 11.45
CA ILE A 26 -14.46 -0.89 11.12
C ILE A 26 -14.43 -1.32 9.64
N ALA A 27 -15.50 -1.10 8.86
CA ALA A 27 -15.62 -1.63 7.48
C ALA A 27 -15.39 -0.61 6.35
N PHE A 28 -15.15 0.67 6.62
CA PHE A 28 -15.08 1.67 5.55
C PHE A 28 -13.98 2.69 5.80
N SER A 29 -12.71 2.38 5.46
CA SER A 29 -11.71 3.43 5.12
C SER A 29 -10.35 2.96 4.57
N PHE A 30 -10.18 1.74 4.05
CA PHE A 30 -8.90 1.35 3.40
C PHE A 30 -8.88 1.53 1.88
N ARG A 31 -9.62 2.49 1.33
CA ARG A 31 -9.41 2.92 -0.06
C ARG A 31 -9.24 4.43 -0.10
N GLY A 32 -7.97 4.83 -0.14
CA GLY A 32 -7.59 6.20 -0.50
C GLY A 32 -8.11 6.56 -1.90
N PRO A 33 -8.00 7.84 -2.29
CA PRO A 33 -8.46 8.32 -3.60
C PRO A 33 -7.83 7.52 -4.75
N HIS A 34 -8.60 6.59 -5.33
CA HIS A 34 -8.19 5.86 -6.52
C HIS A 34 -8.35 6.81 -7.72
N HIS A 35 -7.24 7.36 -8.22
CA HIS A 35 -7.25 8.09 -9.47
C HIS A 35 -7.53 7.11 -10.63
N PRO A 36 -8.32 7.49 -11.64
CA PRO A 36 -8.46 6.68 -12.83
C PRO A 36 -7.10 6.61 -13.54
N ARG A 37 -6.63 5.39 -13.84
CA ARG A 37 -5.41 5.15 -14.62
C ARG A 37 -5.36 6.07 -15.82
N SER A 38 -4.21 6.69 -16.06
CA SER A 38 -3.99 7.50 -17.25
C SER A 38 -4.28 6.64 -18.50
N SER A 39 -4.92 7.21 -19.53
CA SER A 39 -5.24 6.48 -20.78
C SER A 39 -4.02 6.16 -21.64
N ILE A 40 -2.83 6.38 -21.10
CA ILE A 40 -1.55 6.33 -21.78
C ILE A 40 -0.86 5.03 -21.33
N SER A 41 -0.67 4.12 -22.28
CA SER A 41 -0.03 2.83 -22.02
C SER A 41 1.48 3.04 -21.90
N HIS A 42 2.00 2.91 -20.68
CA HIS A 42 3.42 2.86 -20.40
C HIS A 42 3.78 1.51 -19.79
N HIS A 43 5.04 1.09 -19.96
CA HIS A 43 5.52 -0.19 -19.45
C HIS A 43 5.79 -0.05 -17.96
N HIS A 44 4.95 -0.65 -17.11
CA HIS A 44 5.22 -0.72 -15.68
C HIS A 44 6.33 -1.74 -15.43
N TYR A 45 7.45 -1.28 -14.85
CA TYR A 45 8.52 -2.17 -14.44
C TYR A 45 8.02 -3.16 -13.38
N SER A 46 8.38 -4.44 -13.53
CA SER A 46 8.06 -5.48 -12.55
C SER A 46 9.35 -5.89 -11.83
N PRO A 47 9.46 -5.61 -10.52
CA PRO A 47 10.66 -5.89 -9.74
C PRO A 47 11.08 -7.35 -9.82
N GLN A 48 12.37 -7.58 -10.07
CA GLN A 48 12.97 -8.90 -10.02
C GLN A 48 13.43 -9.25 -8.59
N SER A 49 13.36 -10.54 -8.25
CA SER A 49 13.55 -11.03 -6.88
C SER A 49 14.96 -10.90 -6.31
N GLU A 50 15.92 -10.42 -7.09
CA GLU A 50 17.35 -10.39 -6.74
C GLU A 50 17.83 -9.01 -6.26
N ILE A 51 17.04 -7.95 -6.46
CA ILE A 51 17.41 -6.57 -6.15
C ILE A 51 16.57 -6.07 -4.97
N LYS A 52 17.21 -5.36 -4.01
CA LYS A 52 16.50 -4.77 -2.88
C LYS A 52 15.65 -3.60 -3.38
N LEU A 53 14.47 -3.42 -2.79
CA LEU A 53 13.58 -2.27 -3.09
C LEU A 53 14.31 -0.92 -3.10
N THR A 54 15.20 -0.69 -2.13
CA THR A 54 15.93 0.58 -1.99
C THR A 54 17.13 0.72 -2.93
N GLN A 55 17.36 -0.25 -3.81
CA GLN A 55 18.49 -0.30 -4.74
C GLN A 55 18.04 -0.62 -6.17
N ASP A 56 16.73 -0.65 -6.41
CA ASP A 56 16.16 -0.95 -7.71
C ASP A 56 15.93 0.35 -8.46
N ASP A 57 16.95 0.78 -9.23
CA ASP A 57 16.91 2.04 -9.97
C ASP A 57 15.79 2.07 -11.03
N GLU A 58 15.43 0.91 -11.61
CA GLU A 58 14.34 0.83 -12.61
C GLU A 58 12.98 1.10 -11.96
N LEU A 59 12.82 0.72 -10.69
CA LEU A 59 11.63 1.02 -9.91
C LEU A 59 11.63 2.47 -9.39
N LEU A 60 12.69 2.85 -8.68
CA LEU A 60 12.73 4.12 -7.95
C LEU A 60 12.75 5.32 -8.90
N HIS A 61 13.40 5.18 -10.06
CA HIS A 61 13.53 6.26 -11.04
C HIS A 61 12.51 6.18 -12.19
N ASP A 62 11.42 5.40 -12.04
CA ASP A 62 10.29 5.45 -12.97
C ASP A 62 9.51 6.77 -12.80
N THR A 63 10.05 7.83 -13.42
CA THR A 63 9.48 9.17 -13.37
C THR A 63 8.06 9.24 -13.95
N LEU A 64 7.69 8.35 -14.87
CA LEU A 64 6.35 8.32 -15.45
C LEU A 64 5.36 7.76 -14.44
N HIS A 65 5.70 6.65 -13.78
CA HIS A 65 4.86 6.06 -12.74
C HIS A 65 4.74 6.99 -11.52
N LEU A 66 5.87 7.56 -11.06
CA LEU A 66 5.88 8.53 -9.96
C LEU A 66 5.02 9.78 -10.28
N THR A 67 5.03 10.24 -11.54
CA THR A 67 4.17 11.35 -12.00
C THR A 67 2.69 10.99 -11.93
N GLU A 68 2.32 9.76 -12.33
CA GLU A 68 0.94 9.27 -12.23
C GLU A 68 0.48 9.22 -10.76
N ASP A 69 1.31 8.67 -9.88
CA ASP A 69 0.98 8.53 -8.47
C ASP A 69 0.85 9.86 -7.72
N LEU A 70 1.70 10.83 -8.04
CA LEU A 70 1.63 12.18 -7.47
C LEU A 70 0.47 13.01 -8.05
N GLY A 71 -0.08 12.60 -9.20
CA GLY A 71 -1.25 13.20 -9.82
C GLY A 71 -1.12 14.73 -9.98
N PRO A 72 -2.08 15.55 -9.46
CA PRO A 72 -2.02 17.01 -9.58
C PRO A 72 -0.78 17.66 -8.93
N LEU A 73 -0.14 16.99 -7.97
CA LEU A 73 1.07 17.50 -7.33
C LEU A 73 2.27 17.45 -8.30
N ALA A 74 2.29 16.49 -9.22
CA ALA A 74 3.39 16.34 -10.18
C ALA A 74 3.55 17.55 -11.10
N GLU A 75 2.43 18.20 -11.49
CA GLU A 75 2.44 19.43 -12.30
C GLU A 75 3.19 20.59 -11.62
N GLN A 76 3.27 20.57 -10.28
CA GLN A 76 3.94 21.59 -9.48
C GLN A 76 5.42 21.28 -9.25
N LEU A 77 5.82 20.00 -9.35
CA LEU A 77 7.12 19.52 -8.92
C LEU A 77 8.16 19.45 -10.05
N ASP A 78 7.76 19.40 -11.33
CA ASP A 78 8.68 19.19 -12.47
C ASP A 78 9.66 18.02 -12.25
N ILE A 79 9.08 16.83 -12.05
CA ILE A 79 9.80 15.58 -11.74
C ILE A 79 10.85 15.23 -12.81
N THR A 80 10.62 15.63 -14.06
CA THR A 80 11.50 15.31 -15.19
C THR A 80 12.90 15.96 -15.12
N HIS A 81 13.06 16.99 -14.28
CA HIS A 81 14.33 17.72 -14.12
C HIS A 81 14.95 17.56 -12.72
N MET A 82 14.40 16.68 -11.89
CA MET A 82 14.90 16.42 -10.54
C MET A 82 16.18 15.59 -10.52
N ALA A 83 16.95 15.71 -9.45
CA ALA A 83 18.06 14.79 -9.19
C ALA A 83 17.51 13.41 -8.77
N GLU A 84 18.27 12.34 -9.03
CA GLU A 84 17.91 10.96 -8.63
C GLU A 84 17.53 10.87 -7.15
N GLN A 85 18.28 11.53 -6.27
CA GLN A 85 18.00 11.52 -4.83
C GLN A 85 16.69 12.23 -4.45
N GLU A 86 16.24 13.19 -5.26
CA GLU A 86 14.95 13.87 -5.07
C GLU A 86 13.80 12.97 -5.54
N ILE A 87 14.00 12.23 -6.62
CA ILE A 87 13.05 11.23 -7.12
C ILE A 87 12.86 10.13 -6.07
N ASP A 88 13.95 9.59 -5.52
CA ASP A 88 13.92 8.64 -4.39
C ASP A 88 13.14 9.18 -3.20
N PHE A 89 13.41 10.44 -2.83
CA PHE A 89 12.72 11.08 -1.72
C PHE A 89 11.22 11.14 -1.96
N HIS A 90 10.78 11.52 -3.16
CA HIS A 90 9.36 11.57 -3.50
C HIS A 90 8.70 10.19 -3.52
N TYR A 91 9.39 9.17 -4.04
CA TYR A 91 8.91 7.79 -4.01
C TYR A 91 8.63 7.32 -2.58
N PHE A 92 9.59 7.49 -1.67
CA PHE A 92 9.41 7.09 -0.27
C PHE A 92 8.38 7.97 0.45
N LYS A 93 8.36 9.27 0.14
CA LYS A 93 7.43 10.21 0.78
C LYS A 93 5.98 9.94 0.41
N LEU A 94 5.73 9.53 -0.82
CA LEU A 94 4.41 9.14 -1.30
C LEU A 94 3.84 7.94 -0.51
N HIS A 95 4.71 7.03 -0.06
CA HIS A 95 4.34 5.82 0.67
C HIS A 95 4.39 5.96 2.21
N ASP A 96 4.85 7.10 2.72
CA ASP A 96 4.87 7.48 4.15
C ASP A 96 3.48 7.97 4.57
N MET A 97 2.59 7.04 4.94
CA MET A 97 1.17 7.28 5.17
C MET A 97 0.91 8.08 6.44
N ASP A 98 1.71 7.86 7.48
CA ASP A 98 1.59 8.58 8.74
C ASP A 98 2.48 9.85 8.82
N ASN A 99 3.25 10.10 7.76
CA ASN A 99 4.06 11.29 7.54
C ASN A 99 5.16 11.44 8.61
N ASN A 100 5.70 10.34 9.13
CA ASN A 100 6.71 10.30 10.19
C ASN A 100 8.16 10.27 9.66
N THR A 101 8.36 10.32 8.35
CA THR A 101 9.66 10.25 7.64
C THR A 101 10.36 8.89 7.71
N LYS A 102 9.61 7.82 7.98
CA LYS A 102 10.07 6.43 7.97
C LYS A 102 9.02 5.61 7.23
N LEU A 103 9.46 4.44 6.75
CA LEU A 103 8.57 3.44 6.20
C LEU A 103 8.58 2.25 7.16
N ASP A 104 7.42 1.96 7.75
CA ASP A 104 7.22 0.73 8.47
C ASP A 104 7.01 -0.46 7.51
N GLY A 105 6.93 -1.68 8.07
CA GLY A 105 6.79 -2.88 7.25
C GLY A 105 5.48 -2.94 6.44
N LEU A 106 4.40 -2.32 6.93
CA LEU A 106 3.12 -2.26 6.23
C LEU A 106 3.18 -1.28 5.08
N GLU A 107 3.81 -0.12 5.28
CA GLU A 107 4.02 0.88 4.23
C GLU A 107 4.93 0.35 3.13
N ILE A 108 5.99 -0.39 3.49
CA ILE A 108 6.83 -1.11 2.52
C ILE A 108 5.99 -2.13 1.75
N LEU A 109 5.23 -2.99 2.43
CA LEU A 109 4.40 -3.99 1.76
C LEU A 109 3.37 -3.36 0.82
N ASN A 110 2.81 -2.21 1.21
CA ASN A 110 1.88 -1.46 0.38
C ASN A 110 2.57 -0.88 -0.88
N ALA A 111 3.76 -0.31 -0.75
CA ALA A 111 4.56 0.18 -1.89
C ALA A 111 4.89 -0.94 -2.88
N ILE A 112 5.23 -2.10 -2.34
CA ILE A 112 5.48 -3.34 -3.08
C ILE A 112 4.23 -3.75 -3.83
N GLN A 113 3.09 -3.84 -3.14
CA GLN A 113 1.83 -4.22 -3.78
C GLN A 113 1.44 -3.25 -4.90
N HIS A 114 1.60 -1.95 -4.65
CA HIS A 114 1.34 -0.88 -5.61
C HIS A 114 2.12 -1.08 -6.92
N THR A 115 3.42 -1.38 -6.81
CA THR A 115 4.31 -1.67 -7.95
C THR A 115 3.86 -2.89 -8.77
N LEU A 116 3.16 -3.84 -8.14
CA LEU A 116 2.83 -5.15 -8.74
C LEU A 116 1.45 -5.20 -9.38
N HIS A 117 0.65 -4.14 -9.24
CA HIS A 117 -0.75 -4.10 -9.64
C HIS A 117 -1.00 -4.01 -11.17
N ASP A 118 -0.10 -4.54 -12.00
CA ASP A 118 -0.37 -4.83 -13.42
C ASP A 118 -0.85 -6.28 -13.67
N HIS A 119 -0.86 -7.13 -12.64
CA HIS A 119 -1.54 -8.43 -12.68
C HIS A 119 -2.84 -8.41 -11.86
N SER A 120 -3.92 -7.96 -12.50
CA SER A 120 -5.32 -8.35 -12.22
C SER A 120 -5.72 -8.54 -10.74
N TYR A 121 -5.96 -7.47 -10.02
CA TYR A 121 -6.68 -7.52 -8.72
C TYR A 121 -8.07 -6.88 -8.80
N GLU A 122 -8.81 -7.15 -9.89
CA GLU A 122 -10.27 -6.99 -9.84
C GLU A 122 -10.98 -8.16 -9.13
N SER A 123 -10.26 -9.18 -8.65
CA SER A 123 -10.90 -10.40 -8.09
C SER A 123 -10.53 -10.77 -6.65
N PHE A 124 -10.06 -9.84 -5.81
CA PHE A 124 -9.87 -10.11 -4.37
C PHE A 124 -11.17 -9.99 -3.55
N SER A 125 -12.30 -10.39 -4.14
CA SER A 125 -13.58 -10.52 -3.45
C SER A 125 -14.24 -11.89 -3.61
N ASN A 126 -13.57 -12.88 -4.22
CA ASN A 126 -14.12 -14.24 -4.27
C ASN A 126 -13.09 -15.27 -3.80
N GLU A 127 -13.56 -16.06 -2.84
CA GLU A 127 -12.93 -17.18 -2.16
C GLU A 127 -12.23 -18.16 -3.14
N THR A 128 -10.89 -18.19 -3.16
CA THR A 128 -10.04 -19.36 -3.43
C THR A 128 -8.56 -19.04 -3.15
N SER A 129 -8.13 -18.91 -1.89
CA SER A 129 -6.72 -18.65 -1.54
C SER A 129 -6.06 -19.91 -1.00
N ASP A 130 -5.17 -20.54 -1.76
CA ASP A 130 -4.22 -21.53 -1.23
C ASP A 130 -3.05 -21.81 -2.20
N ALA A 131 -3.27 -21.67 -3.51
CA ALA A 131 -2.25 -21.91 -4.54
C ALA A 131 -1.59 -20.63 -5.08
N GLU A 132 -2.39 -19.59 -5.38
CA GLU A 132 -1.88 -18.32 -5.91
C GLU A 132 -1.10 -17.51 -4.86
N ASP A 133 -1.55 -17.53 -3.60
CA ASP A 133 -0.82 -16.93 -2.48
C ASP A 133 0.55 -17.59 -2.25
N LYS A 134 0.67 -18.90 -2.52
CA LYS A 134 1.96 -19.60 -2.35
C LYS A 134 2.98 -19.18 -3.40
N GLU A 135 2.57 -19.03 -4.65
CA GLU A 135 3.45 -18.56 -5.72
C GLU A 135 3.89 -17.11 -5.48
N LEU A 136 2.97 -16.26 -5.00
CA LEU A 136 3.26 -14.88 -4.64
C LEU A 136 4.24 -14.79 -3.45
N ILE A 137 4.03 -15.61 -2.43
CA ILE A 137 4.90 -15.69 -1.24
C ILE A 137 6.27 -16.29 -1.59
N GLU A 138 6.32 -17.38 -2.36
CA GLU A 138 7.56 -18.11 -2.67
C GLU A 138 8.48 -17.32 -3.61
N ASN A 139 7.91 -16.64 -4.61
CA ASN A 139 8.71 -15.88 -5.59
C ASN A 139 9.04 -14.45 -5.13
N LYS A 140 8.27 -13.86 -4.19
CA LYS A 140 8.50 -12.47 -3.75
C LYS A 140 9.13 -12.32 -2.36
N LEU A 141 8.98 -13.23 -1.42
CA LEU A 141 9.65 -13.04 -0.13
C LEU A 141 11.18 -12.88 -0.22
N PRO A 142 11.89 -13.53 -1.16
CA PRO A 142 13.32 -13.28 -1.34
C PRO A 142 13.66 -11.82 -1.64
N TRP A 143 12.86 -11.11 -2.44
CA TRP A 143 13.13 -9.70 -2.80
C TRP A 143 12.97 -8.74 -1.61
N ILE A 144 12.07 -9.08 -0.68
CA ILE A 144 11.78 -8.28 0.52
C ILE A 144 12.82 -8.50 1.61
N VAL A 145 13.24 -9.76 1.81
CA VAL A 145 13.97 -10.19 3.01
C VAL A 145 15.41 -10.63 2.70
N ALA A 146 15.87 -10.66 1.44
CA ALA A 146 17.17 -11.24 1.10
C ALA A 146 18.35 -10.63 1.89
N GLU A 147 18.69 -11.34 2.97
CA GLU A 147 19.99 -11.36 3.61
C GLU A 147 20.89 -12.17 2.67
N GLN A 148 21.94 -11.52 2.16
CA GLN A 148 22.88 -12.14 1.25
C GLN A 148 23.67 -13.23 2.00
N GLU A 149 23.22 -14.47 1.95
CA GLU A 149 24.07 -15.60 2.28
C GLU A 149 25.14 -15.73 1.19
N LYS A 150 26.37 -15.38 1.58
CA LYS A 150 27.64 -15.54 0.86
C LYS A 150 27.58 -16.60 -0.25
N ARG A 151 27.92 -16.16 -1.48
CA ARG A 151 28.67 -17.01 -2.41
C ARG A 151 30.10 -16.47 -2.54
N GLU A 152 30.90 -16.78 -1.54
CA GLU A 152 32.31 -17.11 -1.77
C GLU A 152 32.34 -18.45 -2.51
N GLN A 153 32.69 -18.42 -3.81
CA GLN A 153 33.12 -19.51 -4.73
C GLN A 153 32.73 -19.06 -6.15
N GLU A 154 33.61 -18.71 -7.09
CA GLU A 154 35.05 -18.92 -7.29
C GLU A 154 35.71 -17.67 -7.92
#